data_AF-A0A8D4VU11-F1
#
_entry.id   AF-A0A8D4VU11-F1
#
_cell.length_a   1.000
_cell.length_b   1.000
_cell.length_c   1.000
_cell.angle_alpha   90.00
_cell.angle_beta   90.00
_cell.angle_gamma   90.00
#
_symmetry.space_group_name_H-M   'P 1'
#
loop_
_entity.id
_entity.type
_entity.pdbx_description
1 polymer ?
#
loop_
_entity_poly.entity_id
_entity_poly.type
_entity_poly.pdbx_seq_one_letter_code
_entity_poly.pdbx_strand_id
1 'polypeptide(L)'
;MTDSSTPPKLYEGIYAGKVLAVMAATINTEHSAFSSWMVAGFGAAIGLLIANVDKVAPYISPTAIGVSTKLFLFAVMLNVLQRYLGAIIAGSVATAKEVESIPVTTTFDVNVVLNEIERSTLWPMRPLVRWSNRRILAGDIAFGGRLNAWMAQVEGWLVLAQMVVVIAAAWVIANALKG
;
A
#
# COMPACT_ATOMS: atom_id res chain seq x y z
N MET A 1 -7.94 -19.74 -25.96
CA MET A 1 -8.86 -19.74 -24.80
C MET A 1 -8.44 -20.87 -23.89
N THR A 2 -7.58 -20.57 -22.90
CA THR A 2 -7.10 -21.56 -21.94
C THR A 2 -8.11 -21.69 -20.82
N ASP A 3 -8.55 -22.92 -20.61
CA ASP A 3 -9.49 -23.37 -19.59
C ASP A 3 -9.09 -22.86 -18.20
N SER A 4 -9.93 -22.03 -17.58
CA SER A 4 -9.63 -21.34 -16.31
C SER A 4 -9.87 -22.20 -15.07
N SER A 5 -10.19 -23.50 -15.24
CA SER A 5 -10.59 -24.40 -14.14
C SER A 5 -9.51 -25.39 -13.70
N THR A 6 -8.36 -25.46 -14.36
CA THR A 6 -7.26 -26.35 -13.95
C THR A 6 -6.28 -25.57 -13.06
N PRO A 7 -5.98 -26.03 -11.82
CA PRO A 7 -4.94 -25.39 -11.03
C PRO A 7 -3.63 -25.39 -11.85
N PRO A 8 -2.92 -24.26 -11.93
CA PRO A 8 -1.69 -24.18 -12.70
C PRO A 8 -0.73 -25.26 -12.23
N LYS A 9 0.02 -25.86 -13.16
CA LYS A 9 1.07 -26.83 -12.78
C LYS A 9 1.98 -26.15 -11.75
N LEU A 10 2.51 -26.90 -10.78
CA LEU A 10 3.28 -26.35 -9.64
C LEU A 10 4.25 -25.23 -10.04
N TYR A 11 4.99 -25.44 -11.14
CA TYR A 11 5.92 -24.47 -11.71
C TYR A 11 5.25 -23.18 -12.22
N GLU A 12 4.13 -23.28 -12.94
CA GLU A 12 3.34 -22.14 -13.44
C GLU A 12 2.75 -21.34 -12.29
N GLY A 13 2.29 -22.00 -11.22
CA GLY A 13 1.76 -21.35 -10.03
C GLY A 13 2.82 -20.56 -9.26
N ILE A 14 4.01 -21.15 -9.08
CA ILE A 14 5.16 -20.46 -8.49
C ILE A 14 5.55 -19.25 -9.34
N TYR A 15 5.67 -19.43 -10.66
CA TYR A 15 6.05 -18.35 -11.57
C TYR A 15 5.03 -17.20 -11.54
N ALA A 16 3.73 -17.51 -11.63
CA ALA A 16 2.67 -16.51 -11.54
C ALA A 16 2.70 -15.77 -10.18
N GLY A 17 2.90 -16.49 -9.08
CA GLY A 17 3.04 -15.91 -7.75
C GLY A 17 4.20 -14.90 -7.67
N LYS A 18 5.37 -15.25 -8.22
CA LYS A 18 6.54 -14.36 -8.27
C LYS A 18 6.27 -13.11 -9.11
N VAL A 19 5.73 -13.28 -10.33
CA VAL A 19 5.41 -12.16 -11.23
C VAL A 19 4.45 -11.18 -10.56
N LEU A 20 3.39 -11.68 -9.93
CA LEU A 20 2.41 -10.84 -9.24
C LEU A 20 3.01 -10.11 -8.04
N ALA A 21 3.90 -10.76 -7.29
CA ALA A 21 4.58 -10.14 -6.16
C ALA A 21 5.54 -9.03 -6.62
N VAL A 22 6.33 -9.27 -7.67
CA VAL A 22 7.24 -8.26 -8.25
C VAL A 22 6.46 -7.08 -8.81
N MET A 23 5.39 -7.34 -9.57
CA MET A 23 4.50 -6.30 -10.09
C MET A 23 3.93 -5.44 -8.97
N ALA A 24 3.42 -6.07 -7.90
CA ALA A 24 2.89 -5.37 -6.73
C ALA A 24 3.94 -4.46 -6.07
N ALA A 25 5.18 -4.94 -5.92
CA ALA A 25 6.27 -4.15 -5.36
C ALA A 25 6.62 -2.94 -6.25
N THR A 26 6.72 -3.12 -7.56
CA THR A 26 7.00 -2.01 -8.49
C THR A 26 5.91 -0.95 -8.44
N ILE A 27 4.64 -1.35 -8.47
CA ILE A 27 3.50 -0.43 -8.35
C ILE A 27 3.56 0.35 -7.03
N ASN A 28 3.77 -0.35 -5.91
CA ASN A 28 3.92 0.27 -4.60
C ASN A 28 5.06 1.29 -4.53
N THR A 29 6.21 1.01 -5.16
CA THR A 29 7.33 1.96 -5.21
C THR A 29 6.92 3.29 -5.87
N GLU A 30 6.27 3.22 -7.03
CA GLU A 30 5.84 4.40 -7.77
C GLU A 30 4.73 5.16 -7.03
N HIS A 31 3.74 4.44 -6.51
CA HIS A 31 2.65 5.01 -5.72
C HIS A 31 3.16 5.71 -4.45
N SER A 32 4.05 5.06 -3.72
CA SER A 32 4.68 5.62 -2.53
C SER A 32 5.48 6.88 -2.84
N ALA A 33 6.25 6.89 -3.93
CA ALA A 33 7.01 8.06 -4.35
C ALA A 33 6.07 9.22 -4.72
N PHE A 34 5.12 8.99 -5.63
CA PHE A 34 4.14 9.99 -6.06
C PHE A 34 3.38 10.59 -4.86
N SER A 35 2.83 9.72 -4.01
CA SER A 35 2.04 10.15 -2.87
C SER A 35 2.85 11.00 -1.87
N SER A 36 4.12 10.65 -1.63
CA SER A 36 4.96 11.45 -0.75
C SER A 36 5.31 12.82 -1.32
N TRP A 37 5.60 12.92 -2.61
CA TRP A 37 5.80 14.22 -3.25
C TRP A 37 4.55 15.10 -3.15
N MET A 38 3.38 14.53 -3.37
CA MET A 38 2.11 15.24 -3.24
C MET A 38 1.86 15.76 -1.82
N VAL A 39 2.05 14.90 -0.80
CA VAL A 39 1.86 15.28 0.61
C VAL A 39 2.88 16.33 1.04
N ALA A 40 4.15 16.14 0.67
CA ALA A 40 5.21 17.09 1.02
C ALA A 40 4.97 18.45 0.36
N GLY A 41 4.66 18.47 -0.94
CA GLY A 41 4.41 19.69 -1.69
C GLY A 41 3.20 20.46 -1.17
N PHE A 42 2.06 19.80 -0.99
CA PHE A 42 0.86 20.45 -0.48
C PHE A 42 0.97 20.81 1.00
N GLY A 43 1.64 19.99 1.80
CA GLY A 43 1.93 20.28 3.20
C GLY A 43 2.82 21.52 3.36
N ALA A 44 3.83 21.69 2.50
CA ALA A 44 4.64 22.90 2.48
C ALA A 44 3.80 24.13 2.11
N ALA A 45 2.92 24.03 1.11
CA ALA A 45 2.03 25.11 0.71
C ALA A 45 1.08 25.55 1.84
N ILE A 46 0.40 24.60 2.49
CA ILE A 46 -0.45 24.88 3.65
C ILE A 46 0.36 25.44 4.81
N GLY A 47 1.55 24.87 5.09
CA GLY A 47 2.45 25.36 6.12
C GLY A 47 2.81 26.84 5.92
N LEU A 48 3.09 27.24 4.68
CA LEU A 48 3.38 28.63 4.33
C LEU A 48 2.18 29.55 4.56
N LEU A 49 0.98 29.11 4.16
CA LEU A 49 -0.27 29.86 4.36
C LEU A 49 -0.58 30.08 5.84
N ILE A 50 -0.40 29.05 6.67
CA ILE A 50 -0.62 29.13 8.11
C ILE A 50 0.43 30.03 8.77
N ALA A 51 1.71 29.87 8.42
CA ALA A 51 2.81 30.65 8.99
C ALA A 51 2.69 32.15 8.68
N ASN A 52 2.00 32.52 7.59
CA ASN A 52 1.78 33.90 7.18
C ASN A 52 0.29 34.29 7.20
N VAL A 53 -0.53 33.65 8.04
CA VAL A 53 -1.99 33.83 8.01
C VAL A 53 -2.41 35.30 8.11
N ASP A 54 -1.74 36.10 8.92
CA ASP A 54 -2.04 37.53 9.09
C ASP A 54 -1.81 38.34 7.79
N LYS A 55 -0.81 37.94 6.99
CA LYS A 55 -0.49 38.58 5.71
C LYS A 55 -1.41 38.12 4.58
N VAL A 56 -1.94 36.90 4.67
CA VAL A 56 -2.76 36.28 3.62
C VAL A 56 -4.27 36.47 3.89
N ALA A 57 -4.68 36.71 5.13
CA ALA A 57 -6.07 36.95 5.53
C ALA A 57 -6.81 38.04 4.73
N PRO A 58 -6.16 39.12 4.24
CA PRO A 58 -6.81 40.07 3.33
C PRO A 58 -7.25 39.43 2.01
N TYR A 59 -6.49 38.46 1.49
CA TYR A 59 -6.69 37.83 0.19
C TYR A 59 -7.46 36.50 0.25
N ILE A 60 -7.39 35.79 1.38
CA ILE A 60 -8.01 34.46 1.55
C ILE A 60 -8.73 34.41 2.89
N SER A 61 -9.97 33.92 2.89
CA SER A 61 -10.70 33.69 4.13
C SER A 61 -9.94 32.72 5.06
N PRO A 62 -9.65 33.08 6.33
CA PRO A 62 -9.01 32.18 7.30
C PRO A 62 -9.79 30.87 7.50
N THR A 63 -11.12 30.91 7.35
CA THR A 63 -11.97 29.71 7.43
C THR A 63 -11.65 28.72 6.31
N ALA A 64 -11.35 29.20 5.10
CA ALA A 64 -11.00 28.34 3.97
C ALA A 64 -9.63 27.68 4.17
N ILE A 65 -8.67 28.40 4.75
CA ILE A 65 -7.38 27.83 5.17
C ILE A 65 -7.64 26.70 6.19
N GLY A 66 -8.47 26.94 7.21
CA GLY A 66 -8.82 25.94 8.22
C GLY A 66 -9.49 24.68 7.64
N VAL A 67 -10.43 24.84 6.70
CA VAL A 67 -11.09 23.70 6.02
C VAL A 67 -10.08 22.92 5.17
N SER A 68 -9.24 23.62 4.42
CA SER A 68 -8.23 23.00 3.56
C SER A 68 -7.18 22.22 4.37
N THR A 69 -6.78 22.74 5.53
CA THR A 69 -5.92 22.03 6.48
C THR A 69 -6.57 20.75 6.98
N LYS A 70 -7.87 20.76 7.32
CA LYS A 70 -8.57 19.54 7.75
C LYS A 70 -8.65 18.49 6.65
N LEU A 71 -8.95 18.90 5.42
CA LEU A 71 -8.93 18.02 4.25
C LEU A 71 -7.53 17.44 4.02
N PHE A 72 -6.49 18.27 4.16
CA PHE A 72 -5.12 17.80 4.05
C PHE A 72 -4.74 16.79 5.14
N LEU A 73 -5.14 17.02 6.39
CA LEU A 73 -4.92 16.05 7.47
C LEU A 73 -5.59 14.71 7.17
N PHE A 74 -6.78 14.72 6.56
CA PHE A 74 -7.42 13.49 6.10
C PHE A 74 -6.60 12.81 4.99
N ALA A 75 -6.05 13.57 4.04
CA ALA A 75 -5.14 13.03 3.02
C ALA A 75 -3.85 12.43 3.65
N VAL A 76 -3.31 13.04 4.70
CA VAL A 76 -2.16 12.49 5.44
C VAL A 76 -2.52 11.15 6.09
N MET A 77 -3.72 11.02 6.67
CA MET A 77 -4.17 9.74 7.24
C MET A 77 -4.29 8.63 6.19
N LEU A 78 -4.82 8.96 5.00
CA LEU A 78 -4.83 8.02 3.87
C LEU A 78 -3.42 7.62 3.46
N ASN A 79 -2.47 8.57 3.47
CA ASN A 79 -1.09 8.28 3.16
C ASN A 79 -0.44 7.33 4.17
N VAL A 80 -0.73 7.45 5.46
CA VAL A 80 -0.22 6.53 6.49
C VAL A 80 -0.72 5.11 6.24
N LEU A 81 -2.01 4.94 5.91
CA LEU A 81 -2.57 3.62 5.58
C LEU A 81 -1.94 3.04 4.31
N GLN A 82 -1.77 3.86 3.27
CA GLN A 82 -1.06 3.50 2.04
C GLN A 82 0.37 3.03 2.33
N ARG A 83 1.12 3.78 3.14
CA ARG A 83 2.50 3.45 3.56
C ARG A 83 2.59 2.15 4.35
N TYR A 84 1.61 1.89 5.20
CA TYR A 84 1.54 0.63 5.95
C TYR A 84 1.37 -0.58 5.02
N LEU A 85 0.44 -0.52 4.06
CA LEU A 85 0.27 -1.57 3.06
C LEU A 85 1.52 -1.74 2.19
N GLY A 86 2.11 -0.62 1.76
CA GLY A 86 3.34 -0.62 0.98
C GLY A 86 4.51 -1.28 1.71
N ALA A 87 4.63 -1.08 3.03
CA ALA A 87 5.64 -1.74 3.85
C ALA A 87 5.43 -3.26 3.91
N ILE A 88 4.18 -3.73 3.98
CA ILE A 88 3.87 -5.17 3.95
C ILE A 88 4.28 -5.78 2.61
N ILE A 89 3.92 -5.14 1.49
CA ILE A 89 4.27 -5.62 0.14
C ILE A 89 5.80 -5.66 -0.04
N ALA A 90 6.49 -4.57 0.31
CA ALA A 90 7.94 -4.47 0.19
C ALA A 90 8.66 -5.51 1.07
N GLY A 91 8.21 -5.68 2.32
CA GLY A 91 8.74 -6.70 3.23
C GLY A 91 8.53 -8.11 2.71
N SER A 92 7.34 -8.43 2.21
CA SER A 92 7.02 -9.75 1.64
C SER A 92 7.94 -10.11 0.47
N VAL A 93 8.15 -9.16 -0.46
CA VAL A 93 9.01 -9.40 -1.64
C VAL A 93 10.49 -9.48 -1.27
N ALA A 94 10.95 -8.63 -0.35
CA ALA A 94 12.32 -8.69 0.16
C ALA A 94 12.59 -10.03 0.84
N THR A 95 11.70 -10.48 1.74
CA THR A 95 11.84 -11.78 2.40
C THR A 95 11.82 -12.93 1.40
N ALA A 96 10.95 -12.91 0.39
CA ALA A 96 10.92 -13.96 -0.63
C ALA A 96 12.26 -14.08 -1.37
N LYS A 97 12.87 -12.96 -1.73
CA LYS A 97 14.18 -12.93 -2.40
C LYS A 97 15.30 -13.48 -1.51
N GLU A 98 15.31 -13.11 -0.22
CA GLU A 98 16.28 -13.62 0.74
C GLU A 98 16.12 -15.13 0.95
N VAL A 99 14.89 -15.64 1.08
CA VAL A 99 14.61 -17.06 1.26
C VAL A 99 15.05 -17.88 0.05
N GLU A 100 14.91 -17.38 -1.18
CA GLU A 100 15.39 -18.07 -2.39
C GLU A 100 16.91 -18.26 -2.42
N SER A 101 17.66 -17.44 -1.67
CA SER A 101 19.12 -17.57 -1.57
C SER A 101 19.58 -18.62 -0.55
N ILE A 102 18.68 -19.11 0.30
CA ILE A 102 18.99 -20.08 1.36
C ILE A 102 18.91 -21.50 0.75
N PRO A 103 20.03 -22.22 0.62
CA PRO A 103 20.02 -23.56 0.04
C PRO A 103 19.30 -24.54 0.97
N VAL A 104 18.26 -25.19 0.45
CA VAL A 104 17.57 -26.27 1.17
C VAL A 104 18.36 -27.57 0.98
N THR A 105 19.13 -27.94 1.99
CA THR A 105 20.07 -29.08 1.95
C THR A 105 19.43 -30.44 2.25
N THR A 106 18.18 -30.45 2.73
CA THR A 106 17.46 -31.66 3.16
C THR A 106 15.98 -31.60 2.78
N THR A 107 15.31 -32.76 2.75
CA THR A 107 13.85 -32.82 2.53
C THR A 107 13.12 -31.96 3.55
N PHE A 108 12.32 -31.02 3.05
CA PHE A 108 11.71 -29.96 3.84
C PHE A 108 10.21 -30.21 4.02
N ASP A 109 9.74 -30.24 5.26
CA ASP A 109 8.30 -30.31 5.56
C ASP A 109 7.70 -28.90 5.60
N VAL A 110 6.88 -28.61 4.59
CA VAL A 110 6.17 -27.34 4.44
C VAL A 110 5.28 -27.04 5.65
N ASN A 111 4.69 -28.07 6.28
CA ASN A 111 3.78 -27.87 7.42
C ASN A 111 4.52 -27.30 8.64
N VAL A 112 5.75 -27.77 8.89
CA VAL A 112 6.56 -27.29 10.01
C VAL A 112 6.86 -25.81 9.84
N VAL A 113 7.23 -25.38 8.63
CA VAL A 113 7.53 -23.96 8.37
C VAL A 113 6.30 -23.08 8.40
N LEU A 114 5.18 -23.50 7.81
CA LEU A 114 3.93 -22.74 7.89
C LEU A 114 3.45 -22.57 9.34
N ASN A 115 3.62 -23.61 10.16
CA ASN A 115 3.30 -23.55 11.59
C ASN A 115 4.23 -22.59 12.36
N GLU A 116 5.53 -22.56 12.03
CA GLU A 116 6.47 -21.64 12.68
C GLU A 116 6.23 -20.17 12.27
N ILE A 117 5.87 -19.93 11.01
CA ILE A 117 5.42 -18.61 10.53
C ILE A 117 4.15 -18.17 11.29
N GLU A 118 3.19 -19.08 11.48
CA GLU A 118 1.97 -18.76 12.24
C GLU A 118 2.26 -18.46 13.73
N ARG A 119 3.13 -19.26 14.36
CA ARG A 119 3.50 -19.10 15.78
C ARG A 119 4.22 -17.78 16.04
N SER A 120 5.12 -17.38 15.15
CA SER A 120 5.86 -16.12 15.20
C SER A 120 5.00 -14.89 14.86
N THR A 121 3.87 -15.07 14.18
CA THR A 121 2.95 -13.98 13.85
C THR A 121 2.18 -13.52 15.09
N LEU A 122 2.06 -12.21 15.31
CA LEU A 122 1.26 -11.64 16.41
C LEU A 122 -0.25 -11.82 16.17
N TRP A 123 -1.02 -11.87 17.25
CA TRP A 123 -2.47 -12.18 17.22
C TRP A 123 -3.30 -11.41 16.18
N PRO A 124 -3.11 -10.10 15.92
CA PRO A 124 -3.92 -9.39 14.93
C PRO A 124 -3.77 -9.93 13.50
N MET A 125 -2.59 -10.46 13.16
CA MET A 125 -2.28 -10.95 11.82
C MET A 125 -2.33 -12.48 11.71
N ARG A 126 -2.42 -13.20 12.84
CA ARG A 126 -2.55 -14.67 12.86
C ARG A 126 -3.71 -15.20 12.03
N PRO A 127 -4.94 -14.63 12.07
CA PRO A 127 -6.04 -15.11 11.23
C PRO A 127 -5.74 -15.04 9.73
N LEU A 128 -5.07 -13.95 9.30
CA LEU A 128 -4.69 -13.75 7.91
C LEU A 128 -3.62 -14.78 7.48
N VAL A 129 -2.59 -14.99 8.31
CA VAL A 129 -1.55 -15.98 8.06
C VAL A 129 -2.13 -17.40 8.03
N ARG A 130 -3.00 -17.76 8.98
CA ARG A 130 -3.74 -19.04 8.97
C ARG A 130 -4.50 -19.26 7.68
N TRP A 131 -5.22 -18.23 7.23
CA TRP A 131 -6.00 -18.29 6.00
C TRP A 131 -5.10 -18.47 4.76
N SER A 132 -3.99 -17.74 4.70
CA SER A 132 -2.97 -17.89 3.65
C SER A 132 -2.37 -19.30 3.64
N ASN A 133 -1.95 -19.80 4.80
CA ASN A 133 -1.37 -21.14 4.96
C ASN A 133 -2.33 -22.24 4.48
N ARG A 134 -3.63 -22.13 4.81
CA ARG A 134 -4.67 -23.08 4.34
C ARG A 134 -4.78 -23.10 2.82
N ARG A 135 -4.65 -21.96 2.15
CA ARG A 135 -4.69 -21.86 0.68
C ARG A 135 -3.46 -22.51 0.05
N ILE A 136 -2.28 -22.25 0.61
CA ILE A 136 -1.02 -22.85 0.16
C ILE A 136 -1.06 -24.38 0.29
N LEU A 137 -1.54 -24.90 1.44
CA LEU A 137 -1.71 -26.33 1.67
C LEU A 137 -2.76 -26.98 0.76
N ALA A 138 -3.75 -26.22 0.30
CA ALA A 138 -4.73 -26.67 -0.70
C ALA A 138 -4.18 -26.70 -2.14
N GLY A 139 -2.88 -26.41 -2.34
CA GLY A 139 -2.21 -26.43 -3.64
C GLY A 139 -2.21 -25.09 -4.38
N ASP A 140 -2.71 -24.02 -3.76
CA ASP A 140 -2.78 -22.69 -4.35
C ASP A 140 -1.50 -21.88 -4.05
N ILE A 141 -0.40 -22.28 -4.70
CA ILE A 141 0.94 -21.72 -4.45
C ILE A 141 1.07 -20.27 -4.94
N ALA A 142 0.24 -19.85 -5.90
CA ALA A 142 0.21 -18.48 -6.43
C ALA A 142 -0.52 -17.48 -5.49
N PHE A 143 -1.12 -17.96 -4.41
CA PHE A 143 -1.97 -17.17 -3.52
C PHE A 143 -1.24 -15.96 -2.91
N GLY A 144 0.01 -16.12 -2.44
CA GLY A 144 0.79 -15.04 -1.84
C GLY A 144 1.03 -13.88 -2.81
N GLY A 145 1.34 -14.20 -4.07
CA GLY A 145 1.49 -13.19 -5.13
C GLY A 145 0.18 -12.46 -5.41
N ARG A 146 -0.96 -13.17 -5.47
CA ARG A 146 -2.28 -12.54 -5.64
C ARG A 146 -2.66 -11.66 -4.47
N LEU A 147 -2.32 -12.03 -3.24
CA LEU A 147 -2.55 -11.21 -2.06
C LEU A 147 -1.75 -9.90 -2.14
N ASN A 148 -0.48 -9.95 -2.51
CA ASN A 148 0.35 -8.76 -2.75
C ASN A 148 -0.22 -7.87 -3.87
N ALA A 149 -0.64 -8.47 -4.99
CA ALA A 149 -1.27 -7.73 -6.08
C ALA A 149 -2.60 -7.08 -5.66
N TRP A 150 -3.42 -7.76 -4.85
CA TRP A 150 -4.65 -7.20 -4.30
C TRP A 150 -4.37 -6.04 -3.35
N MET A 151 -3.38 -6.17 -2.46
CA MET A 151 -2.95 -5.07 -1.58
C MET A 151 -2.45 -3.87 -2.39
N ALA A 152 -1.70 -4.08 -3.48
CA ALA A 152 -1.24 -3.00 -4.36
C ALA A 152 -2.41 -2.29 -5.07
N GLN A 153 -3.49 -3.02 -5.41
CA GLN A 153 -4.70 -2.39 -5.95
C GLN A 153 -5.41 -1.54 -4.90
N VAL A 154 -5.56 -2.05 -3.67
CA VAL A 154 -6.12 -1.28 -2.55
C VAL A 154 -5.28 -0.03 -2.28
N GLU A 155 -3.96 -0.17 -2.31
CA GLU A 155 -3.02 0.93 -2.20
C GLU A 155 -3.26 1.99 -3.30
N GLY A 156 -3.44 1.57 -4.56
CA GLY A 156 -3.77 2.47 -5.66
C GLY A 156 -5.07 3.23 -5.45
N TRP A 157 -6.11 2.59 -4.91
CA TRP A 157 -7.36 3.26 -4.55
C TRP A 157 -7.17 4.28 -3.42
N LEU A 158 -6.32 3.99 -2.44
CA LEU A 158 -5.98 4.96 -1.38
C LEU A 158 -5.25 6.18 -1.95
N VAL A 159 -4.30 5.98 -2.86
CA VAL A 159 -3.61 7.09 -3.55
C VAL A 159 -4.58 7.94 -4.36
N LEU A 160 -5.51 7.31 -5.09
CA LEU A 160 -6.53 8.02 -5.86
C LEU A 160 -7.44 8.85 -4.93
N ALA A 161 -7.95 8.25 -3.85
CA ALA A 161 -8.76 8.95 -2.87
C ALA A 161 -8.00 10.13 -2.23
N GLN A 162 -6.73 9.92 -1.89
CA GLN A 162 -5.85 10.96 -1.35
C GLN A 162 -5.67 12.11 -2.35
N MET A 163 -5.45 11.82 -3.62
CA MET A 163 -5.33 12.82 -4.68
C MET A 163 -6.60 13.66 -4.80
N VAL A 164 -7.78 13.03 -4.80
CA VAL A 164 -9.07 13.73 -4.84
C VAL A 164 -9.21 14.68 -3.64
N VAL A 165 -8.83 14.24 -2.43
CA VAL A 165 -8.89 15.07 -1.23
C VAL A 165 -7.93 16.25 -1.30
N VAL A 166 -6.70 16.06 -1.80
CA VAL A 166 -5.72 17.14 -1.98
C VAL A 166 -6.21 18.15 -3.01
N ILE A 167 -6.75 17.70 -4.13
CA ILE A 167 -7.35 18.58 -5.15
C ILE A 167 -8.53 19.36 -4.56
N ALA A 168 -9.41 18.70 -3.80
CA ALA A 168 -10.52 19.36 -3.13
C ALA A 168 -10.04 20.42 -2.13
N ALA A 169 -8.97 20.15 -1.37
CA ALA A 169 -8.37 21.11 -0.47
C ALA A 169 -7.81 22.33 -1.24
N ALA A 170 -7.10 22.11 -2.34
CA ALA A 170 -6.62 23.19 -3.20
C ALA A 170 -7.77 24.01 -3.80
N TRP A 171 -8.85 23.35 -4.22
CA TRP A 171 -10.05 23.98 -4.75
C TRP A 171 -10.76 24.88 -3.74
N VAL A 172 -10.82 24.47 -2.47
CA VAL A 172 -11.36 25.31 -1.38
C VAL A 172 -10.56 26.59 -1.22
N ILE A 173 -9.23 26.51 -1.30
CA ILE A 173 -8.36 27.70 -1.25
C ILE A 173 -8.62 28.60 -2.47
N ALA A 174 -8.66 28.01 -3.67
CA ALA A 174 -8.84 28.75 -4.91
C ALA A 174 -10.17 29.52 -4.95
N ASN A 175 -11.28 28.91 -4.51
CA ASN A 175 -12.59 29.59 -4.47
C ASN A 175 -12.71 30.63 -3.35
N ALA A 176 -11.81 30.59 -2.37
CA ALA A 176 -11.79 31.53 -1.26
C ALA A 176 -10.87 32.74 -1.50
N LEU A 177 -10.21 32.80 -2.68
CA LEU A 177 -9.47 33.96 -3.12
C LEU A 177 -10.44 35.12 -3.32
N LYS A 178 -10.24 36.18 -2.54
CA LYS A 178 -10.91 37.47 -2.71
C LYS A 178 -10.16 38.22 -3.80
N GLY A 179 -10.74 38.24 -5.00
CA GLY A 179 -10.39 39.22 -6.03
C GLY A 179 -10.87 40.61 -5.65
#